data_AF-A0A519FGD8-F1
#
_entry.id   AF-A0A519FGD8-F1
#
_cell.length_a   1.000
_cell.length_b   1.000
_cell.length_c   1.000
_cell.angle_alpha   90.00
_cell.angle_beta   90.00
_cell.angle_gamma   90.00
#
_symmetry.space_group_name_H-M   'P 1'
#
loop_
_entity.id
_entity.type
_entity.pdbx_description
1 polymer ?
#
loop_
_entity_poly.entity_id
_entity_poly.type
_entity_poly.pdbx_seq_one_letter_code
_entity_poly.pdbx_strand_id
1 'polypeptide(L)' 'MDRHTFLEEVHVDLTKSGRHAVATLRRYEDGWLVHKVVEEGRPDVEEHVDVFPNQDAAGKASEKLWIP' A
#
# COMPACT_ATOMS: atom_id res chain seq x y z
N MET A 1 -11.51 20.34 -5.94
CA MET A 1 -11.77 19.25 -4.97
C MET A 1 -10.44 18.57 -4.74
N ASP A 2 -9.84 18.80 -3.58
CA ASP A 2 -8.60 18.15 -3.15
C ASP A 2 -8.76 16.63 -3.25
N ARG A 3 -7.95 15.98 -4.10
CA ARG A 3 -7.81 14.52 -4.16
C ARG A 3 -7.11 13.94 -2.90
N HIS A 4 -7.22 14.62 -1.76
CA HIS A 4 -6.45 14.33 -0.54
C HIS A 4 -7.28 13.83 0.65
N THR A 5 -8.62 13.79 0.55
CA THR A 5 -9.44 13.23 1.65
C THR A 5 -9.64 11.73 1.44
N PHE A 6 -8.70 10.93 1.93
CA PHE A 6 -8.95 9.50 2.13
C PHE A 6 -9.81 9.31 3.39
N LEU A 7 -10.69 8.32 3.37
CA LEU A 7 -11.60 7.97 4.46
C LEU A 7 -10.87 7.26 5.62
N GLU A 8 -9.88 6.44 5.28
CA GLU A 8 -9.14 5.61 6.23
C GLU A 8 -7.72 5.36 5.71
N GLU A 9 -6.74 5.31 6.60
CA GLU A 9 -5.37 4.88 6.30
C GLU A 9 -4.99 3.72 7.21
N VAL A 10 -4.44 2.66 6.61
CA VAL A 10 -4.03 1.45 7.32
C VAL A 10 -2.60 1.10 6.95
N HIS A 11 -1.83 0.70 7.95
CA HIS A 11 -0.48 0.18 7.78
C HIS A 11 -0.51 -1.33 7.82
N VAL A 12 0.04 -1.98 6.80
CA VAL A 12 0.15 -3.43 6.69
C VAL A 12 1.62 -3.80 6.72
N ASP A 13 1.99 -4.64 7.68
CA ASP A 13 3.33 -5.21 7.75
C ASP A 13 3.47 -6.31 6.69
N LEU A 14 4.49 -6.17 5.85
CA LEU A 14 4.84 -7.12 4.81
C LEU A 14 6.13 -7.82 5.24
N THR A 15 6.08 -9.15 5.36
CA THR A 15 7.26 -9.95 5.67
C THR A 15 7.49 -10.97 4.56
N LYS A 16 8.66 -10.94 3.92
CA LYS A 16 9.00 -11.84 2.80
C LYS A 16 10.47 -12.20 2.85
N SER A 17 10.76 -13.50 2.91
CA SER A 17 12.14 -14.04 2.87
C SER A 17 13.11 -13.37 3.86
N GLY A 18 12.65 -13.06 5.08
CA GLY A 18 13.46 -12.41 6.12
C GLY A 18 13.65 -10.90 5.95
N ARG A 19 12.95 -10.28 5.00
CA ARG A 19 12.84 -8.83 4.86
C ARG A 19 11.51 -8.34 5.41
N HIS A 20 11.50 -7.08 5.81
CA HIS A 20 10.35 -6.40 6.40
C HIS A 20 10.09 -5.10 5.66
N ALA A 21 8.85 -4.89 5.26
CA ALA A 21 8.39 -3.65 4.66
C ALA A 21 7.04 -3.26 5.27
N VAL A 22 6.71 -1.97 5.24
CA VAL A 22 5.41 -1.46 5.68
C VAL A 22 4.70 -0.84 4.49
N ALA A 23 3.53 -1.36 4.16
CA ALA A 23 2.66 -0.79 3.14
C ALA A 23 1.62 0.14 3.79
N THR A 24 1.52 1.36 3.28
CA THR A 24 0.45 2.30 3.62
C THR A 24 -0.67 2.12 2.60
N LEU A 25 -1.84 1.71 3.06
CA LEU A 25 -3.06 1.60 2.27
C LEU A 25 -4.02 2.74 2.63
N ARG A 26 -4.65 3.35 1.64
CA ARG A 26 -5.66 4.39 1.83
C ARG A 26 -6.99 3.97 1.24
N ARG A 27 -8.05 4.14 2.01
CA ARG A 27 -9.42 3.94 1.58
C ARG A 27 -10.00 5.25 1.07
N TYR A 28 -10.59 5.21 -0.10
CA TYR A 28 -11.39 6.24 -0.73
C TYR A 28 -12.83 5.76 -0.88
N GLU A 29 -13.72 6.62 -1.36
CA GLU A 29 -15.11 6.25 -1.65
C GLU A 29 -15.19 5.13 -2.71
N ASP A 30 -14.30 5.16 -3.69
CA ASP A 30 -14.25 4.19 -4.79
C ASP A 30 -13.54 2.87 -4.44
N GLY A 31 -12.80 2.81 -3.33
CA GLY A 31 -12.07 1.60 -2.92
C GLY A 31 -10.75 1.88 -2.20
N TRP A 32 -9.84 0.91 -2.23
CA TRP A 32 -8.56 0.92 -1.53
C TRP A 32 -7.41 1.12 -2.49
N LEU A 33 -6.43 1.92 -2.13
CA LEU A 33 -5.25 2.19 -2.94
C LEU A 33 -3.99 1.99 -2.09
N VAL A 34 -2.95 1.43 -2.71
CA VAL A 34 -1.63 1.30 -2.09
C VAL A 34 -0.92 2.64 -2.27
N HIS A 35 -0.77 3.41 -1.19
CA HIS A 35 -0.16 4.73 -1.26
C HIS A 35 1.37 4.67 -1.33
N LYS A 36 1.99 3.78 -0.54
CA LYS A 36 3.44 3.52 -0.61
C LYS A 36 3.81 2.23 0.09
N VAL A 37 4.97 1.68 -0.25
CA VAL A 37 5.62 0.57 0.46
C VAL A 37 7.03 0.99 0.83
N VAL A 38 7.36 0.89 2.13
CA VAL A 38 8.64 1.33 2.69
C VAL A 38 9.39 0.11 3.23
N GLU A 39 10.63 -0.12 2.79
CA GLU A 39 11.53 -1.13 3.33
C GLU A 39 12.74 -0.44 3.97
N GLU A 40 13.15 -0.89 5.16
CA GLU A 40 14.32 -0.31 5.85
C GLU A 40 15.60 -0.50 5.00
N GLY A 41 16.28 0.61 4.69
CA GLY A 41 17.53 0.59 3.91
C GLY A 41 17.33 0.55 2.39
N ARG A 42 16.09 0.70 1.89
CA ARG A 42 15.78 0.80 0.45
C ARG A 42 14.94 2.03 0.12
N PRO A 43 14.94 2.48 -1.15
CA PRO A 43 14.04 3.54 -1.58
C PRO A 43 12.58 3.10 -1.49
N ASP A 44 11.72 4.05 -1.15
CA ASP A 44 10.28 3.85 -1.07
C ASP A 44 9.70 3.51 -2.45
N VAL A 45 8.75 2.58 -2.49
CA VAL A 45 7.94 2.31 -3.68
C VAL A 45 6.67 3.13 -3.56
N GLU A 46 6.55 4.17 -4.38
CA GLU A 46 5.40 5.07 -4.37
C GLU A 46 4.19 4.51 -5.15
N GLU A 47 3.01 4.91 -4.66
CA GLU A 47 1.65 4.81 -5.19
C GLU A 47 1.35 3.83 -6.34
N HIS A 48 0.51 2.83 -6.05
CA HIS A 48 -0.15 2.05 -7.09
C HIS A 48 -1.32 2.84 -7.66
N VAL A 49 -1.36 2.99 -8.98
CA VAL A 49 -2.46 3.70 -9.68
C VAL A 49 -3.80 2.94 -9.61
N ASP A 50 -3.79 1.68 -9.17
CA ASP A 50 -4.99 0.85 -9.14
C ASP A 50 -5.77 1.00 -7.84
N VAL A 51 -7.10 1.05 -7.99
CA VAL A 51 -8.05 1.04 -6.88
C VAL A 51 -8.62 -0.37 -6.74
N PHE A 52 -8.41 -0.95 -5.56
CA PHE A 52 -8.81 -2.29 -5.18
C PHE A 52 -10.14 -2.29 -4.44
N PRO A 53 -10.97 -3.32 -4.59
CA PRO A 53 -12.30 -3.36 -3.98
C PRO A 53 -12.28 -3.48 -2.44
N ASN A 54 -11.17 -3.92 -1.85
CA ASN A 54 -11.02 -4.10 -0.40
C ASN A 54 -9.55 -4.06 0.04
N GLN A 55 -9.35 -3.97 1.36
CA GLN A 55 -8.03 -3.90 1.99
C GLN A 55 -7.16 -5.14 1.71
N ASP A 56 -7.74 -6.35 1.70
CA ASP A 56 -7.01 -7.59 1.43
C ASP A 56 -6.43 -7.62 0.01
N ALA A 57 -7.21 -7.19 -0.98
CA ALA A 57 -6.75 -7.07 -2.35
C ALA A 57 -5.63 -6.03 -2.51
N ALA A 58 -5.75 -4.89 -1.82
CA ALA A 58 -4.71 -3.87 -1.80
C ALA A 58 -3.43 -4.35 -1.07
N GLY A 59 -3.56 -5.12 0.02
CA GLY A 59 -2.43 -5.74 0.71
C GLY A 59 -1.69 -6.77 -0.15
N LYS A 60 -2.43 -7.64 -0.86
CA LYS A 60 -1.82 -8.57 -1.83
C LYS A 60 -1.14 -7.84 -2.98
N ALA A 61 -1.65 -6.67 -3.38
CA ALA A 61 -1.03 -5.85 -4.39
C ALA A 61 0.27 -5.19 -3.88
N SER A 62 0.31 -4.72 -2.63
CA SER A 62 1.53 -4.16 -2.04
C SER A 62 2.63 -5.23 -1.90
N GLU A 63 2.29 -6.47 -1.56
CA GLU A 63 3.24 -7.61 -1.58
C GLU A 63 3.82 -7.91 -2.97
N LYS A 64 3.03 -7.68 -4.04
CA LYS A 64 3.47 -7.87 -5.43
C LYS A 64 4.32 -6.70 -5.93
N LEU A 65 3.96 -5.48 -5.56
CA LEU A 65 4.75 -4.27 -5.84
C LEU A 65 6.12 -4.31 -5.16
N TRP A 66 6.17 -4.93 -3.99
CA TRP A 66 7.41 -5.17 -3.27
C TRP A 66 8.24 -6.27 -3.96
N ILE A 67 9.01 -5.84 -4.97
CA ILE A 67 9.99 -6.65 -5.68
C ILE A 67 11.27 -6.72 -4.82
N PRO A 68 11.71 -7.92 -4.39
CA PRO A 68 12.93 -8.09 -3.62
C PRO A 68 14.21 -7.83 -4.43
#